data_AF-A0AB36F8K3-F1
#
_entry.id   AF-A0AB36F8K3-F1
#
_cell.length_a   1.000
_cell.length_b   1.000
_cell.length_c   1.000
_cell.angle_alpha   90.00
_cell.angle_beta   90.00
_cell.angle_gamma   90.00
#
_symmetry.space_group_name_H-M   'P 1'
#
loop_
_entity.id
_entity.type
_entity.pdbx_description
1 polymer ?
#
loop_
_entity_poly.entity_id
_entity_poly.type
_entity_poly.pdbx_seq_one_letter_code
_entity_poly.pdbx_strand_id
1 'polypeptide(L)'
;MNLGFFFGAGAEIGYGLPSGGKFAIDLFRQDPSQYKTELRQQLRLVDSRSPYANDWLPQGYADKSIYAFGRNEFTSIIESSIEYKREEIIRRLNRFDQECDDAILALGIDRGTLENLFLELTGNVIGERLYTHDIRLNELLARDVRLFESEYYSAMLDVVRQSDNNDDLKRYVTSFLQLLVGAHGQALVQRLNQELFEAAPDDLPIFDDITGMFRLEFNRIGSTALELLLEENRNFNIDEDATALTLFCAIAQKVLENLFTTVLDYQKLIDDHFRYLFSPSTEWAKFTRMVIFLKIARDYISAQAPSVEDLPDHGYYHDLATFTGDLTISAIGTANYNSLLAEVFRGMNIELPQIIHLNGSVHDYYNPYKNAVITCENPDDVDQSQIHVPFMLTQSGLKPLTSVTMSRRYVSLFDAYAESDAIVVVGFGFNKDDSHINGLFRELVENQGRKLILISRSVDGTVEEQKRRLRNKLRISHAFNHLLTVIPVDDHTRLQDGQLWLELVLASLNEQ
;
A
#
# COMPACT_ATOMS: atom_id res chain seq x y z
N MET A 1 23.19 -2.74 -26.26
CA MET A 1 22.08 -3.65 -25.86
C MET A 1 20.78 -2.88 -25.78
N ASN A 2 19.66 -3.46 -26.21
CA ASN A 2 18.34 -2.82 -26.20
C ASN A 2 17.50 -3.35 -25.01
N LEU A 3 17.33 -2.56 -23.95
CA LEU A 3 16.64 -3.00 -22.73
C LEU A 3 15.31 -2.27 -22.51
N GLY A 4 14.31 -2.99 -21.99
CA GLY A 4 13.10 -2.40 -21.44
C GLY A 4 13.25 -2.18 -19.93
N PHE A 5 12.73 -1.08 -19.39
CA PHE A 5 12.76 -0.83 -17.94
C PHE A 5 11.36 -0.69 -17.36
N PHE A 6 11.13 -1.30 -16.21
CA PHE A 6 9.90 -1.14 -15.44
C PHE A 6 10.18 -0.73 -14.00
N PHE A 7 9.54 0.36 -13.55
CA PHE A 7 9.73 0.89 -12.20
C PHE A 7 8.48 0.74 -11.35
N GLY A 8 8.69 0.29 -10.11
CA GLY A 8 7.68 0.30 -9.04
C GLY A 8 8.07 1.22 -7.89
N ALA A 9 7.20 1.30 -6.89
CA ALA A 9 7.34 2.26 -5.79
C ALA A 9 8.63 2.08 -4.99
N GLY A 10 9.18 0.86 -4.94
CA GLY A 10 10.45 0.58 -4.28
C GLY A 10 11.64 1.33 -4.89
N ALA A 11 11.56 1.75 -6.15
CA ALA A 11 12.60 2.54 -6.80
C ALA A 11 12.61 4.00 -6.34
N GLU A 12 11.50 4.49 -5.76
CA GLU A 12 11.31 5.89 -5.36
C GLU A 12 11.48 6.12 -3.84
N ILE A 13 11.64 5.06 -3.04
CA ILE A 13 11.83 5.18 -1.58
C ILE A 13 13.06 6.03 -1.26
N GLY A 14 14.17 5.84 -2.01
CA GLY A 14 15.39 6.63 -1.85
C GLY A 14 15.22 8.12 -2.19
N TYR A 15 14.13 8.49 -2.85
CA TYR A 15 13.78 9.88 -3.20
C TYR A 15 12.85 10.53 -2.15
N GLY A 16 12.63 9.88 -1.01
CA GLY A 16 11.82 10.42 0.08
C GLY A 16 10.31 10.18 -0.07
N LEU A 17 9.85 9.46 -1.11
CA LEU A 17 8.44 9.12 -1.23
C LEU A 17 8.01 8.09 -0.16
N PRO A 18 6.80 8.24 0.42
CA PRO A 18 6.32 7.36 1.47
C PRO A 18 5.99 5.95 0.94
N SER A 19 6.03 4.96 1.84
CA SER A 19 5.50 3.62 1.56
C SER A 19 3.98 3.64 1.38
N GLY A 20 3.44 2.65 0.67
CA GLY A 20 2.01 2.60 0.31
C GLY A 20 1.03 2.61 1.49
N GLY A 21 1.36 2.01 2.63
CA GLY A 21 0.45 2.03 3.78
C GLY A 21 0.58 3.29 4.65
N LYS A 22 1.76 3.94 4.70
CA LYS A 22 1.89 5.27 5.33
C LYS A 22 1.06 6.26 4.53
N PHE A 23 1.17 6.19 3.21
CA PHE A 23 0.34 6.93 2.28
C PHE A 23 -1.16 6.73 2.53
N ALA A 24 -1.61 5.48 2.74
CA ALA A 24 -3.03 5.19 3.02
C ALA A 24 -3.51 5.86 4.32
N ILE A 25 -2.73 5.78 5.41
CA ILE A 25 -3.06 6.41 6.69
C ILE A 25 -3.16 7.93 6.53
N ASP A 26 -2.16 8.54 5.91
CA ASP A 26 -2.11 10.00 5.74
C ASP A 26 -3.24 10.51 4.84
N LEU A 27 -3.61 9.73 3.82
CA LEU A 27 -4.74 10.02 2.94
C LEU A 27 -6.07 10.05 3.71
N PHE A 28 -6.28 9.10 4.63
CA PHE A 28 -7.50 9.05 5.44
C PHE A 28 -7.59 10.15 6.50
N ARG A 29 -6.45 10.75 6.88
CA ARG A 29 -6.40 11.89 7.80
C ARG A 29 -6.68 13.25 7.12
N GLN A 30 -6.77 13.29 5.79
CA GLN A 30 -6.99 14.55 5.05
C GLN A 30 -8.42 15.12 5.27
N ASP A 31 -8.54 16.44 5.39
CA ASP A 31 -9.84 17.12 5.46
C ASP A 31 -10.49 17.24 4.07
N PRO A 32 -11.66 16.63 3.82
CA PRO A 32 -12.34 16.71 2.53
C PRO A 32 -13.05 18.06 2.26
N SER A 33 -13.08 18.98 3.22
CA SER A 33 -13.95 20.19 3.16
C SER A 33 -13.64 21.11 1.98
N GLN A 34 -12.36 21.32 1.67
CA GLN A 34 -11.95 22.11 0.50
C GLN A 34 -12.43 21.45 -0.81
N TYR A 35 -12.15 20.16 -0.97
CA TYR A 35 -12.52 19.38 -2.14
C TYR A 35 -14.04 19.35 -2.38
N LYS A 36 -14.86 19.35 -1.31
CA LYS A 36 -16.32 19.46 -1.41
C LYS A 36 -16.74 20.82 -1.98
N THR A 37 -16.03 21.88 -1.60
CA THR A 37 -16.29 23.24 -2.08
C THR A 37 -15.93 23.36 -3.56
N GLU A 38 -14.77 22.85 -3.97
CA GLU A 38 -14.34 22.81 -5.36
C GLU A 38 -15.30 22.00 -6.24
N LEU A 39 -15.71 20.81 -5.81
CA LEU A 39 -16.69 20.02 -6.55
C LEU A 39 -18.02 20.78 -6.68
N ARG A 40 -18.47 21.49 -5.65
CA ARG A 40 -19.69 22.30 -5.74
C ARG A 40 -19.56 23.42 -6.78
N GLN A 41 -18.41 24.08 -6.84
CA GLN A 41 -18.13 25.10 -7.84
C GLN A 41 -18.15 24.50 -9.25
N GLN A 42 -17.47 23.36 -9.45
CA GLN A 42 -17.45 22.64 -10.72
C GLN A 42 -18.87 22.25 -11.19
N LEU A 43 -19.70 21.71 -10.29
CA LEU A 43 -21.09 21.37 -10.62
C LEU A 43 -21.89 22.60 -11.09
N ARG A 44 -21.67 23.78 -10.51
CA ARG A 44 -22.38 25.01 -10.92
C ARG A 44 -21.97 25.51 -12.32
N LEU A 45 -20.80 25.10 -12.81
CA LEU A 45 -20.32 25.44 -14.15
C LEU A 45 -20.87 24.54 -15.25
N VAL A 46 -21.39 23.36 -14.89
CA VAL A 46 -21.99 22.42 -15.85
C VAL A 46 -23.25 23.05 -16.46
N ASP A 47 -23.35 23.03 -17.80
CA ASP A 47 -24.55 23.48 -18.50
C ASP A 47 -25.76 22.58 -18.17
N SER A 48 -26.66 23.13 -17.34
CA SER A 48 -27.91 22.48 -16.92
C SER A 48 -28.84 22.07 -18.07
N ARG A 49 -28.67 22.60 -19.28
CA ARG A 49 -29.47 22.25 -20.47
C ARG A 49 -28.81 21.19 -21.33
N SER A 50 -27.59 20.77 -21.00
CA SER A 50 -26.88 19.73 -21.76
C SER A 50 -27.49 18.34 -21.53
N PRO A 51 -27.37 17.41 -22.49
CA PRO A 51 -27.73 16.00 -22.28
C PRO A 51 -26.94 15.38 -21.11
N TYR A 52 -25.68 15.78 -20.96
CA TYR A 52 -24.87 15.37 -19.81
C TYR A 52 -25.54 15.71 -18.47
N ALA A 53 -25.99 16.96 -18.29
CA ALA A 53 -26.65 17.35 -17.05
C ALA A 53 -28.02 16.68 -16.85
N ASN A 54 -28.80 16.51 -17.93
CA ASN A 54 -30.18 16.02 -17.83
C ASN A 54 -30.30 14.50 -17.74
N ASP A 55 -29.43 13.75 -18.42
CA ASP A 55 -29.53 12.30 -18.52
C ASP A 55 -28.56 11.57 -17.57
N TRP A 56 -27.40 12.18 -17.26
CA TRP A 56 -26.37 11.55 -16.46
C TRP A 56 -26.39 11.98 -14.99
N LEU A 57 -26.54 13.27 -14.72
CA LEU A 57 -26.54 13.80 -13.35
C LEU A 57 -27.95 13.71 -12.74
N PRO A 58 -28.07 13.64 -11.40
CA PRO A 58 -29.37 13.64 -10.75
C PRO A 58 -30.05 15.01 -10.84
N GLN A 59 -31.39 15.03 -10.79
CA GLN A 59 -32.14 16.29 -10.70
C GLN A 59 -31.66 17.13 -9.49
N GLY A 60 -31.41 18.42 -9.73
CA GLY A 60 -30.92 19.35 -8.71
C GLY A 60 -29.46 19.12 -8.29
N TYR A 61 -28.64 18.48 -9.12
CA TYR A 61 -27.25 18.13 -8.80
C TYR A 61 -26.40 19.30 -8.24
N ALA A 62 -26.64 20.53 -8.71
CA ALA A 62 -25.85 21.71 -8.33
C ALA A 62 -25.94 22.07 -6.83
N ASP A 63 -27.08 21.75 -6.19
CA ASP A 63 -27.35 22.09 -4.79
C ASP A 63 -27.46 20.85 -3.89
N LYS A 64 -27.35 19.64 -4.46
CA LYS A 64 -27.43 18.38 -3.73
C LYS A 64 -26.24 18.24 -2.76
N SER A 65 -26.47 17.56 -1.64
CA SER A 65 -25.42 17.30 -0.65
C SER A 65 -24.25 16.53 -1.26
N ILE A 66 -23.03 16.93 -0.94
CA ILE A 66 -21.79 16.29 -1.40
C ILE A 66 -21.21 15.49 -0.22
N TYR A 67 -20.92 14.22 -0.46
CA TYR A 67 -20.47 13.29 0.54
C TYR A 67 -18.98 12.97 0.33
N ALA A 68 -18.27 12.71 1.42
CA ALA A 68 -16.91 12.16 1.42
C ALA A 68 -16.91 10.88 2.24
N PHE A 69 -15.89 10.03 2.07
CA PHE A 69 -15.75 8.84 2.91
C PHE A 69 -15.61 9.26 4.37
N GLY A 70 -16.26 8.51 5.25
CA GLY A 70 -16.19 8.72 6.67
C GLY A 70 -15.80 7.43 7.39
N ARG A 71 -15.93 7.49 8.72
CA ARG A 71 -15.51 6.43 9.65
C ARG A 71 -16.04 5.02 9.30
N ASN A 72 -17.30 4.92 8.88
CA ASN A 72 -17.92 3.62 8.56
C ASN A 72 -17.24 2.96 7.35
N GLU A 73 -16.94 3.73 6.31
CA GLU A 73 -16.27 3.19 5.14
C GLU A 73 -14.81 2.82 5.43
N PHE A 74 -14.13 3.56 6.31
CA PHE A 74 -12.78 3.19 6.76
C PHE A 74 -12.77 1.92 7.62
N THR A 75 -13.83 1.65 8.39
CA THR A 75 -13.96 0.39 9.14
C THR A 75 -13.93 -0.81 8.19
N SER A 76 -14.62 -0.73 7.05
CA SER A 76 -14.64 -1.79 6.04
C SER A 76 -13.29 -2.08 5.37
N ILE A 77 -12.38 -1.10 5.39
CA ILE A 77 -11.00 -1.23 4.91
C ILE A 77 -10.17 -1.98 5.93
N ILE A 78 -10.27 -1.65 7.22
CA ILE A 78 -9.59 -2.38 8.30
C ILE A 78 -10.01 -3.84 8.32
N GLU A 79 -11.32 -4.11 8.16
CA GLU A 79 -11.86 -5.46 8.03
C GLU A 79 -11.15 -6.26 6.94
N SER A 80 -11.05 -5.65 5.76
CA SER A 80 -10.34 -6.22 4.62
C SER A 80 -8.86 -6.43 4.93
N SER A 81 -8.20 -5.43 5.49
CA SER A 81 -6.79 -5.50 5.85
C SER A 81 -6.52 -6.63 6.85
N ILE A 82 -7.37 -6.80 7.87
CA ILE A 82 -7.28 -7.93 8.81
C ILE A 82 -7.52 -9.25 8.05
N GLU A 83 -8.52 -9.32 7.18
CA GLU A 83 -8.84 -10.52 6.42
C GLU A 83 -7.68 -10.99 5.52
N TYR A 84 -7.12 -10.07 4.72
CA TYR A 84 -6.10 -10.37 3.72
C TYR A 84 -4.67 -10.37 4.27
N LYS A 85 -4.38 -9.61 5.34
CA LYS A 85 -3.03 -9.47 5.92
C LYS A 85 -2.92 -10.05 7.34
N ARG A 86 -3.87 -10.89 7.78
CA ARG A 86 -3.84 -11.56 9.11
C ARG A 86 -2.49 -12.19 9.45
N GLU A 87 -1.86 -12.89 8.50
CA GLU A 87 -0.59 -13.58 8.75
C GLU A 87 0.51 -12.59 9.09
N GLU A 88 0.52 -11.43 8.43
CA GLU A 88 1.46 -10.35 8.70
C GLU A 88 1.19 -9.69 10.06
N ILE A 89 -0.08 -9.44 10.41
CA ILE A 89 -0.46 -8.94 11.75
C ILE A 89 0.03 -9.91 12.83
N ILE A 90 -0.27 -11.21 12.69
CA ILE A 90 0.13 -12.25 13.66
C ILE A 90 1.66 -12.32 13.76
N ARG A 91 2.37 -12.28 12.62
CA ARG A 91 3.84 -12.30 12.59
C ARG A 91 4.44 -11.13 13.36
N ARG A 92 3.93 -9.92 13.16
CA ARG A 92 4.44 -8.72 13.85
C ARG A 92 4.08 -8.68 15.32
N LEU A 93 2.85 -9.04 15.69
CA LEU A 93 2.44 -9.17 17.10
C LEU A 93 3.21 -10.28 17.84
N ASN A 94 3.65 -11.33 17.15
CA ASN A 94 4.54 -12.35 17.72
C ASN A 94 6.02 -11.89 17.82
N ARG A 95 6.35 -10.71 17.26
CA ARG A 95 7.65 -10.04 17.36
C ARG A 95 7.50 -8.66 18.01
N PHE A 96 6.55 -8.52 18.93
CA PHE A 96 6.15 -7.22 19.50
C PHE A 96 7.30 -6.45 20.14
N ASP A 97 8.28 -7.13 20.75
CA ASP A 97 9.45 -6.44 21.32
C ASP A 97 10.31 -5.77 20.25
N GLN A 98 10.50 -6.40 19.08
CA GLN A 98 11.19 -5.77 17.96
C GLN A 98 10.43 -4.55 17.46
N GLU A 99 9.09 -4.61 17.42
CA GLU A 99 8.25 -3.48 17.01
C GLU A 99 8.40 -2.30 17.98
N CYS A 100 8.48 -2.58 19.28
CA CYS A 100 8.73 -1.56 20.31
C CYS A 100 10.14 -0.99 20.19
N ASP A 101 11.15 -1.81 19.95
CA ASP A 101 12.52 -1.38 19.74
C ASP A 101 12.66 -0.45 18.52
N ASP A 102 12.01 -0.81 17.40
CA ASP A 102 11.96 0.02 16.19
C ASP A 102 11.24 1.35 16.47
N ALA A 103 10.17 1.33 17.29
CA ALA A 103 9.44 2.53 17.70
C ALA A 103 10.27 3.44 18.62
N ILE A 104 10.98 2.88 19.60
CA ILE A 104 11.88 3.60 20.52
C ILE A 104 12.98 4.30 19.72
N LEU A 105 13.59 3.58 18.78
CA LEU A 105 14.61 4.14 17.88
C LEU A 105 14.03 5.29 17.04
N ALA A 106 12.85 5.08 16.43
CA ALA A 106 12.22 6.08 15.57
C ALA A 106 11.77 7.34 16.31
N LEU A 107 11.44 7.23 17.60
CA LEU A 107 11.07 8.35 18.46
C LEU A 107 12.28 9.01 19.13
N GLY A 108 13.49 8.42 19.03
CA GLY A 108 14.69 8.93 19.70
C GLY A 108 14.64 8.82 21.22
N ILE A 109 13.85 7.87 21.76
CA ILE A 109 13.71 7.66 23.20
C ILE A 109 14.97 6.95 23.73
N ASP A 110 15.58 7.51 24.78
CA ASP A 110 16.68 6.86 25.48
C ASP A 110 16.18 5.66 26.32
N ARG A 111 16.72 4.47 26.06
CA ARG A 111 16.31 3.25 26.76
C ARG A 111 16.57 3.31 28.25
N GLY A 112 17.70 3.88 28.67
CA GLY A 112 18.03 3.98 30.09
C GLY A 112 17.00 4.83 30.85
N THR A 113 16.55 5.92 30.24
CA THR A 113 15.50 6.78 30.77
C THR A 113 14.17 6.05 30.88
N LEU A 114 13.76 5.31 29.84
CA LEU A 114 12.54 4.50 29.86
C LEU A 114 12.58 3.45 30.98
N GLU A 115 13.69 2.71 31.10
CA GLU A 115 13.89 1.68 32.12
C GLU A 115 13.84 2.26 33.55
N ASN A 116 14.50 3.41 33.77
CA ASN A 116 14.49 4.08 35.07
C ASN A 116 13.09 4.56 35.46
N LEU A 117 12.38 5.23 34.56
CA LEU A 117 11.01 5.71 34.82
C LEU A 117 10.04 4.55 35.05
N PHE A 118 10.20 3.44 34.33
CA PHE A 118 9.41 2.23 34.56
C PHE A 118 9.70 1.60 35.93
N LEU A 119 10.98 1.52 36.32
CA LEU A 119 11.40 1.01 37.61
C LEU A 119 10.87 1.87 38.76
N GLU A 120 10.92 3.20 38.64
CA GLU A 120 10.37 4.12 39.62
C GLU A 120 8.85 3.96 39.80
N LEU A 121 8.12 3.75 38.69
CA LEU A 121 6.67 3.58 38.72
C LEU A 121 6.24 2.20 39.27
N THR A 122 6.90 1.14 38.85
CA THR A 122 6.42 -0.24 39.07
C THR A 122 7.22 -1.01 40.12
N GLY A 123 8.42 -0.55 40.48
CA GLY A 123 9.36 -1.24 41.35
C GLY A 123 10.03 -2.47 40.74
N ASN A 124 9.85 -2.74 39.44
CA ASN A 124 10.43 -3.88 38.73
C ASN A 124 11.21 -3.43 37.49
N VAL A 125 12.12 -4.25 37.00
CA VAL A 125 12.80 -4.01 35.71
C VAL A 125 11.94 -4.53 34.56
N ILE A 126 12.00 -3.89 33.39
CA ILE A 126 11.35 -4.39 32.17
C ILE A 126 11.85 -5.81 31.89
N GLY A 127 10.92 -6.73 31.59
CA GLY A 127 11.20 -8.15 31.36
C GLY A 127 11.28 -9.02 32.62
N GLU A 128 11.34 -8.44 33.82
CA GLU A 128 11.33 -9.22 35.08
C GLU A 128 9.97 -9.91 35.32
N ARG A 129 8.88 -9.29 34.85
CA ARG A 129 7.52 -9.81 34.96
C ARG A 129 6.93 -10.03 33.57
N LEU A 130 6.53 -11.26 33.30
CA LEU A 130 5.88 -11.67 32.05
C LEU A 130 4.50 -12.25 32.31
N TYR A 131 3.59 -12.09 31.34
CA TYR A 131 2.21 -12.53 31.44
C TYR A 131 1.93 -13.90 30.77
N THR A 132 2.95 -14.60 30.28
CA THR A 132 2.84 -15.88 29.53
C THR A 132 1.99 -16.95 30.22
N HIS A 133 2.07 -17.04 31.55
CA HIS A 133 1.31 -18.02 32.33
C HIS A 133 -0.02 -17.48 32.84
N ASP A 134 -0.12 -16.16 33.00
CA ASP A 134 -1.30 -15.48 33.52
C ASP A 134 -2.37 -15.27 32.43
N ILE A 135 -1.94 -15.13 31.17
CA ILE A 135 -2.81 -14.91 30.01
C ILE A 135 -2.57 -16.02 28.99
N ARG A 136 -3.64 -16.78 28.70
CA ARG A 136 -3.64 -17.82 27.67
C ARG A 136 -4.85 -17.68 26.79
N LEU A 137 -4.63 -17.74 25.48
CA LEU A 137 -5.73 -17.83 24.52
C LEU A 137 -6.27 -19.25 24.46
N ASN A 138 -7.54 -19.36 24.08
CA ASN A 138 -8.14 -20.66 23.83
C ASN A 138 -7.43 -21.33 22.64
N GLU A 139 -7.04 -22.59 22.81
CA GLU A 139 -6.31 -23.36 21.78
C GLU A 139 -7.07 -23.52 20.45
N LEU A 140 -8.41 -23.40 20.48
CA LEU A 140 -9.23 -23.37 19.27
C LEU A 140 -8.97 -22.11 18.43
N LEU A 141 -8.61 -21.01 19.08
CA LEU A 141 -8.29 -19.74 18.44
C LEU A 141 -6.82 -19.73 18.01
N ALA A 142 -5.90 -20.02 18.94
CA ALA A 142 -4.46 -20.02 18.68
C ALA A 142 -3.71 -20.87 19.71
N ARG A 143 -2.68 -21.59 19.26
CA ARG A 143 -1.79 -22.38 20.13
C ARG A 143 -0.46 -21.67 20.45
N ASP A 144 0.08 -20.93 19.48
CA ASP A 144 1.39 -20.31 19.57
C ASP A 144 1.28 -18.77 19.47
N VAL A 145 1.03 -18.11 20.60
CA VAL A 145 0.95 -16.64 20.70
C VAL A 145 2.03 -16.14 21.62
N ARG A 146 2.94 -15.34 21.05
CA ARG A 146 4.09 -14.78 21.77
C ARG A 146 3.88 -13.38 22.30
N LEU A 147 2.74 -12.74 21.99
CA LEU A 147 2.43 -11.40 22.50
C LEU A 147 2.48 -11.34 24.04
N PHE A 148 2.06 -12.42 24.73
CA PHE A 148 2.09 -12.46 26.20
C PHE A 148 3.47 -12.87 26.78
N GLU A 149 4.40 -13.28 25.92
CA GLU A 149 5.82 -13.48 26.25
C GLU A 149 6.64 -12.19 26.08
N SER A 150 6.07 -11.16 25.46
CA SER A 150 6.75 -9.89 25.20
C SER A 150 7.03 -9.12 26.47
N GLU A 151 8.26 -8.65 26.61
CA GLU A 151 8.72 -7.82 27.72
C GLU A 151 7.99 -6.47 27.70
N TYR A 152 7.89 -5.83 26.53
CA TYR A 152 7.24 -4.52 26.41
C TYR A 152 5.72 -4.59 26.53
N TYR A 153 5.06 -5.62 25.99
CA TYR A 153 3.61 -5.77 26.18
C TYR A 153 3.28 -6.01 27.67
N SER A 154 4.11 -6.80 28.35
CA SER A 154 4.00 -7.02 29.79
C SER A 154 4.22 -5.74 30.60
N ALA A 155 5.23 -4.94 30.24
CA ALA A 155 5.49 -3.64 30.85
C ALA A 155 4.31 -2.67 30.64
N MET A 156 3.73 -2.60 29.43
CA MET A 156 2.55 -1.78 29.17
C MET A 156 1.36 -2.19 30.06
N LEU A 157 1.15 -3.49 30.29
CA LEU A 157 0.11 -3.98 31.20
C LEU A 157 0.36 -3.56 32.66
N ASP A 158 1.62 -3.59 33.11
CA ASP A 158 1.98 -3.14 34.46
C ASP A 158 1.78 -1.64 34.63
N VAL A 159 2.13 -0.82 33.63
CA VAL A 159 1.86 0.63 33.64
C VAL A 159 0.36 0.90 33.71
N VAL A 160 -0.46 0.20 32.91
CA VAL A 160 -1.94 0.30 32.98
C VAL A 160 -2.48 -0.11 34.36
N ARG A 161 -1.82 -1.01 35.09
CA ARG A 161 -2.23 -1.40 36.45
C ARG A 161 -1.87 -0.37 37.51
N GLN A 162 -0.78 0.38 37.34
CA GLN A 162 -0.21 1.24 38.38
C GLN A 162 -0.47 2.73 38.19
N SER A 163 -0.69 3.21 36.96
CA SER A 163 -0.92 4.62 36.69
C SER A 163 -2.40 5.00 36.76
N ASP A 164 -2.72 6.14 37.38
CA ASP A 164 -4.01 6.80 37.20
C ASP A 164 -4.10 7.48 35.82
N ASN A 165 -5.32 7.75 35.31
CA ASN A 165 -5.57 8.38 34.00
C ASN A 165 -4.91 7.66 32.78
N ASN A 166 -4.85 6.32 32.82
CA ASN A 166 -4.20 5.49 31.80
C ASN A 166 -5.06 5.17 30.56
N ASP A 167 -6.16 5.91 30.34
CA ASP A 167 -7.17 5.57 29.33
C ASP A 167 -6.58 5.41 27.92
N ASP A 168 -5.60 6.24 27.56
CA ASP A 168 -4.93 6.17 26.26
C ASP A 168 -4.12 4.87 26.10
N LEU A 169 -3.22 4.58 27.04
CA LEU A 169 -2.39 3.37 27.01
C LEU A 169 -3.27 2.11 27.04
N LYS A 170 -4.32 2.12 27.87
CA LYS A 170 -5.28 1.03 27.94
C LYS A 170 -5.97 0.79 26.60
N ARG A 171 -6.33 1.85 25.85
CA ARG A 171 -6.92 1.73 24.51
C ARG A 171 -5.93 1.17 23.49
N TYR A 172 -4.65 1.58 23.52
CA TYR A 172 -3.62 0.98 22.67
C TYR A 172 -3.40 -0.51 22.96
N VAL A 173 -3.20 -0.87 24.23
CA VAL A 173 -3.01 -2.27 24.66
C VAL A 173 -4.22 -3.14 24.28
N THR A 174 -5.43 -2.60 24.44
CA THR A 174 -6.67 -3.26 24.02
C THR A 174 -6.71 -3.43 22.50
N SER A 175 -6.25 -2.44 21.73
CA SER A 175 -6.24 -2.50 20.27
C SER A 175 -5.32 -3.60 19.74
N PHE A 176 -4.14 -3.80 20.33
CA PHE A 176 -3.25 -4.92 19.97
C PHE A 176 -3.91 -6.27 20.24
N LEU A 177 -4.60 -6.41 21.38
CA LEU A 177 -5.33 -7.64 21.70
C LEU A 177 -6.50 -7.87 20.73
N GLN A 178 -7.26 -6.82 20.40
CA GLN A 178 -8.33 -6.90 19.41
C GLN A 178 -7.79 -7.34 18.05
N LEU A 179 -6.66 -6.78 17.59
CA LEU A 179 -6.04 -7.18 16.32
C LEU A 179 -5.58 -8.64 16.32
N LEU A 180 -4.96 -9.08 17.41
CA LEU A 180 -4.54 -10.46 17.58
C LEU A 180 -5.74 -11.42 17.50
N VAL A 181 -6.78 -11.14 18.29
CA VAL A 181 -8.01 -11.95 18.33
C VAL A 181 -8.73 -11.91 16.99
N GLY A 182 -8.77 -10.75 16.32
CA GLY A 182 -9.35 -10.58 14.99
C GLY A 182 -8.64 -11.41 13.93
N ALA A 183 -7.31 -11.36 13.90
CA ALA A 183 -6.50 -12.07 12.91
C ALA A 183 -6.61 -13.60 13.08
N HIS A 184 -6.52 -14.11 14.31
CA HIS A 184 -6.72 -15.54 14.59
C HIS A 184 -8.19 -15.98 14.42
N GLY A 185 -9.13 -15.13 14.82
CA GLY A 185 -10.56 -15.40 14.69
C GLY A 185 -10.96 -15.55 13.22
N GLN A 186 -10.42 -14.72 12.33
CA GLN A 186 -10.70 -14.81 10.91
C GLN A 186 -10.18 -16.13 10.34
N ALA A 187 -8.99 -16.59 10.76
CA ALA A 187 -8.46 -17.90 10.36
C ALA A 187 -9.34 -19.06 10.87
N LEU A 188 -9.94 -18.94 12.06
CA LEU A 188 -10.89 -19.92 12.56
C LEU A 188 -12.20 -19.91 11.77
N VAL A 189 -12.80 -18.74 11.55
CA VAL A 189 -14.04 -18.59 10.79
C VAL A 189 -13.87 -19.05 9.35
N GLN A 190 -12.74 -18.74 8.72
CA GLN A 190 -12.43 -19.23 7.37
C GLN A 190 -12.39 -20.76 7.33
N ARG A 191 -11.71 -21.41 8.29
CA ARG A 191 -11.69 -22.88 8.39
C ARG A 191 -13.09 -23.44 8.61
N LEU A 192 -13.88 -22.88 9.54
CA LEU A 192 -15.25 -23.32 9.77
C LEU A 192 -16.16 -23.19 8.54
N ASN A 193 -15.95 -22.18 7.71
CA ASN A 193 -16.72 -21.99 6.48
C ASN A 193 -16.25 -22.86 5.32
N GLN A 194 -14.97 -23.22 5.25
CA GLN A 194 -14.39 -24.06 4.17
C GLN A 194 -14.46 -25.55 4.48
N GLU A 195 -14.32 -25.92 5.75
CA GLU A 195 -14.21 -27.29 6.25
C GLU A 195 -15.34 -27.57 7.26
N LEU A 196 -16.54 -27.03 7.01
CA LEU A 196 -17.68 -27.23 7.90
C LEU A 196 -18.00 -28.72 8.10
N PHE A 197 -17.81 -29.49 7.04
CA PHE A 197 -17.94 -30.94 7.02
C PHE A 197 -16.61 -31.55 6.55
N GLU A 198 -16.07 -32.51 7.30
CA GLU A 198 -14.85 -33.24 6.90
C GLU A 198 -15.09 -34.11 5.64
N ALA A 199 -16.34 -34.50 5.39
CA ALA A 199 -16.80 -35.15 4.17
C ALA A 199 -18.30 -34.89 3.97
N ALA A 200 -18.71 -34.64 2.72
CA ALA A 200 -20.11 -34.54 2.31
C ALA A 200 -20.30 -35.18 0.92
N PRO A 201 -21.48 -35.74 0.60
CA PRO A 201 -21.78 -36.23 -0.75
C PRO A 201 -21.91 -35.08 -1.77
N ASP A 202 -21.21 -35.18 -2.91
CA ASP A 202 -21.21 -34.16 -3.97
C ASP A 202 -22.58 -34.01 -4.69
N ASP A 203 -23.47 -34.99 -4.54
CA ASP A 203 -24.79 -35.03 -5.19
C ASP A 203 -25.91 -34.39 -4.37
N LEU A 204 -25.59 -33.80 -3.20
CA LEU A 204 -26.54 -33.16 -2.30
C LEU A 204 -26.28 -31.64 -2.16
N PRO A 205 -26.94 -30.77 -2.95
CA PRO A 205 -26.74 -29.32 -2.95
C PRO A 205 -27.05 -28.61 -1.62
N ILE A 206 -27.76 -29.26 -0.69
CA ILE A 206 -28.12 -28.68 0.62
C ILE A 206 -26.90 -28.29 1.45
N PHE A 207 -25.74 -28.94 1.25
CA PHE A 207 -24.53 -28.62 1.98
C PHE A 207 -23.87 -27.33 1.49
N ASP A 208 -24.08 -26.93 0.23
CA ASP A 208 -23.58 -25.66 -0.33
C ASP A 208 -24.28 -24.46 0.32
N ASP A 209 -25.59 -24.57 0.62
CA ASP A 209 -26.42 -23.50 1.19
C ASP A 209 -26.03 -23.11 2.64
N ILE A 210 -25.23 -23.96 3.32
CA ILE A 210 -24.80 -23.79 4.72
C ILE A 210 -23.38 -23.17 4.79
N THR A 211 -22.68 -23.10 3.67
CA THR A 211 -21.34 -22.48 3.61
C THR A 211 -21.43 -20.96 3.89
N GLY A 212 -20.46 -20.41 4.62
CA GLY A 212 -20.43 -18.97 4.93
C GLY A 212 -21.36 -18.52 6.07
N MET A 213 -21.91 -19.45 6.86
CA MET A 213 -22.77 -19.16 8.02
C MET A 213 -22.03 -18.44 9.15
N PHE A 214 -20.72 -18.66 9.30
CA PHE A 214 -19.93 -18.04 10.35
C PHE A 214 -19.37 -16.71 9.86
N ARG A 215 -19.56 -15.64 10.65
CA ARG A 215 -18.99 -14.31 10.38
C ARG A 215 -18.43 -13.73 11.66
N LEU A 216 -17.30 -13.03 11.55
CA LEU A 216 -16.83 -12.16 12.61
C LEU A 216 -17.52 -10.80 12.53
N GLU A 217 -18.00 -10.32 13.67
CA GLU A 217 -18.52 -8.96 13.82
C GLU A 217 -17.37 -7.98 14.05
N PHE A 218 -16.76 -7.53 12.96
CA PHE A 218 -15.60 -6.63 13.01
C PHE A 218 -15.92 -5.19 13.43
N ASN A 219 -17.20 -4.79 13.47
CA ASN A 219 -17.60 -3.50 14.05
C ASN A 219 -17.06 -3.28 15.49
N ARG A 220 -16.69 -4.37 16.20
CA ARG A 220 -16.05 -4.35 17.52
C ARG A 220 -14.54 -4.64 17.51
N ILE A 221 -14.01 -5.20 16.42
CA ILE A 221 -12.62 -5.66 16.31
C ILE A 221 -11.87 -4.69 15.39
N GLY A 222 -10.99 -3.87 15.96
CA GLY A 222 -10.18 -2.92 15.19
C GLY A 222 -10.80 -1.52 15.03
N SER A 223 -12.04 -1.30 15.50
CA SER A 223 -12.64 0.04 15.57
C SER A 223 -11.89 0.96 16.54
N THR A 224 -11.41 0.43 17.68
CA THR A 224 -10.53 1.18 18.60
C THR A 224 -9.22 1.54 17.92
N ALA A 225 -8.61 0.60 17.19
CA ALA A 225 -7.36 0.86 16.46
C ALA A 225 -7.55 1.94 15.40
N LEU A 226 -8.69 1.92 14.68
CA LEU A 226 -9.05 2.92 13.69
C LEU A 226 -9.24 4.31 14.30
N GLU A 227 -9.97 4.41 15.42
CA GLU A 227 -10.11 5.68 16.15
C GLU A 227 -8.74 6.24 16.57
N LEU A 228 -7.90 5.39 17.16
CA LEU A 228 -6.57 5.80 17.62
C LEU A 228 -5.67 6.26 16.46
N LEU A 229 -5.77 5.61 15.29
CA LEU A 229 -4.97 5.97 14.13
C LEU A 229 -5.47 7.21 13.39
N LEU A 230 -6.79 7.34 13.19
CA LEU A 230 -7.36 8.39 12.35
C LEU A 230 -7.71 9.66 13.12
N GLU A 231 -8.23 9.52 14.34
CA GLU A 231 -8.84 10.63 15.08
C GLU A 231 -7.92 11.16 16.18
N GLU A 232 -7.02 10.32 16.71
CA GLU A 232 -6.24 10.62 17.92
C GLU A 232 -4.74 10.48 17.70
N ASN A 233 -4.21 11.05 16.61
CA ASN A 233 -2.77 11.26 16.49
C ASN A 233 -2.33 12.31 17.54
N ARG A 234 -2.18 11.85 18.78
CA ARG A 234 -1.83 12.67 19.94
C ARG A 234 -0.33 12.88 19.99
N ASN A 235 0.06 14.05 20.48
CA ASN A 235 1.45 14.32 20.81
C ASN A 235 1.66 13.97 22.29
N PHE A 236 2.36 12.88 22.54
CA PHE A 236 2.77 12.50 23.90
C PHE A 236 4.11 13.13 24.24
N ASN A 237 4.28 13.58 25.48
CA ASN A 237 5.54 14.14 25.95
C ASN A 237 6.62 13.05 26.01
N ILE A 238 7.71 13.26 25.28
CA ILE A 238 8.90 12.40 25.22
C ILE A 238 10.17 13.12 25.71
N ASP A 239 10.04 14.37 26.18
CA ASP A 239 11.15 15.21 26.63
C ASP A 239 11.48 14.95 28.12
N GLU A 240 12.31 15.81 28.74
CA GLU A 240 12.82 15.63 30.11
C GLU A 240 11.73 15.45 31.19
N ASP A 241 10.53 16.01 30.98
CA ASP A 241 9.37 15.87 31.88
C ASP A 241 8.49 14.65 31.57
N ALA A 242 8.97 13.72 30.73
CA ALA A 242 8.21 12.53 30.37
C ALA A 242 8.02 11.58 31.58
N THR A 243 6.90 10.89 31.59
CA THR A 243 6.60 9.82 32.56
C THR A 243 6.64 8.47 31.85
N ALA A 244 6.77 7.37 32.61
CA ALA A 244 6.64 6.03 32.02
C ALA A 244 5.33 5.90 31.22
N LEU A 245 4.21 6.43 31.72
CA LEU A 245 2.92 6.41 31.02
C LEU A 245 2.99 7.13 29.66
N THR A 246 3.53 8.36 29.61
CA THR A 246 3.60 9.12 28.35
C THR A 246 4.55 8.50 27.35
N LEU A 247 5.68 7.94 27.80
CA LEU A 247 6.61 7.21 26.93
C LEU A 247 5.97 5.95 26.35
N PHE A 248 5.32 5.13 27.19
CA PHE A 248 4.63 3.93 26.70
C PHE A 248 3.45 4.26 25.79
N CYS A 249 2.73 5.37 26.02
CA CYS A 249 1.73 5.86 25.06
C CYS A 249 2.34 6.22 23.71
N ALA A 250 3.46 6.96 23.69
CA ALA A 250 4.15 7.32 22.45
C ALA A 250 4.64 6.08 21.69
N ILE A 251 5.26 5.13 22.40
CA ILE A 251 5.73 3.86 21.84
C ILE A 251 4.54 3.06 21.28
N ALA A 252 3.46 2.89 22.05
CA ALA A 252 2.30 2.11 21.63
C ALA A 252 1.59 2.74 20.41
N GLN A 253 1.46 4.07 20.36
CA GLN A 253 0.96 4.77 19.17
C GLN A 253 1.85 4.49 17.96
N LYS A 254 3.17 4.58 18.12
CA LYS A 254 4.11 4.35 17.02
C LYS A 254 4.12 2.90 16.54
N VAL A 255 4.03 1.94 17.45
CA VAL A 255 3.87 0.51 17.12
C VAL A 255 2.58 0.29 16.33
N LEU A 256 1.46 0.89 16.77
CA LEU A 256 0.19 0.80 16.05
C LEU A 256 0.32 1.38 14.64
N GLU A 257 0.88 2.58 14.48
CA GLU A 257 1.12 3.18 13.16
C GLU A 257 2.01 2.29 12.27
N ASN A 258 3.09 1.75 12.83
CA ASN A 258 4.01 0.88 12.12
C ASN A 258 3.28 -0.38 11.62
N LEU A 259 2.49 -1.04 12.49
CA LEU A 259 1.68 -2.22 12.14
C LEU A 259 0.75 -1.93 10.96
N PHE A 260 0.01 -0.83 11.03
CA PHE A 260 -0.97 -0.49 10.00
C PHE A 260 -0.33 0.04 8.71
N THR A 261 0.86 0.63 8.75
CA THR A 261 1.63 1.02 7.55
C THR A 261 1.97 -0.16 6.63
N THR A 262 1.95 -1.40 7.14
CA THR A 262 2.16 -2.61 6.30
C THR A 262 0.88 -3.34 5.93
N VAL A 263 -0.23 -3.00 6.58
CA VAL A 263 -1.48 -3.77 6.54
C VAL A 263 -2.61 -3.01 5.86
N LEU A 264 -2.62 -1.68 5.96
CA LEU A 264 -3.58 -0.83 5.26
C LEU A 264 -3.22 -0.66 3.80
N ASP A 265 -4.23 -0.92 2.97
CA ASP A 265 -4.32 -0.40 1.62
C ASP A 265 -5.71 0.21 1.42
N TYR A 266 -5.86 1.03 0.40
CA TYR A 266 -7.16 1.58 0.00
C TYR A 266 -7.69 0.88 -1.25
N GLN A 267 -7.16 -0.30 -1.59
CA GLN A 267 -7.54 -1.07 -2.77
C GLN A 267 -9.02 -1.43 -2.72
N LYS A 268 -9.49 -2.02 -1.62
CA LYS A 268 -10.90 -2.42 -1.48
C LYS A 268 -11.85 -1.24 -1.65
N LEU A 269 -11.48 -0.06 -1.15
CA LEU A 269 -12.29 1.14 -1.31
C LEU A 269 -12.45 1.51 -2.78
N ILE A 270 -11.36 1.48 -3.57
CA ILE A 270 -11.41 1.66 -5.01
C ILE A 270 -12.26 0.55 -5.66
N ASP A 271 -11.97 -0.72 -5.39
CA ASP A 271 -12.65 -1.86 -6.02
C ASP A 271 -14.17 -1.84 -5.79
N ASP A 272 -14.61 -1.53 -4.57
CA ASP A 272 -16.02 -1.50 -4.20
C ASP A 272 -16.75 -0.26 -4.75
N HIS A 273 -16.04 0.86 -4.95
CA HIS A 273 -16.66 2.15 -5.24
C HIS A 273 -16.43 2.70 -6.65
N PHE A 274 -15.43 2.23 -7.40
CA PHE A 274 -15.08 2.76 -8.71
C PHE A 274 -16.28 2.72 -9.67
N ARG A 275 -17.07 1.64 -9.61
CA ARG A 275 -18.28 1.48 -10.44
C ARG A 275 -19.31 2.58 -10.26
N TYR A 276 -19.37 3.25 -9.11
CA TYR A 276 -20.34 4.31 -8.87
C TYR A 276 -20.01 5.61 -9.61
N LEU A 277 -18.77 5.75 -10.14
CA LEU A 277 -18.44 6.81 -11.09
C LEU A 277 -19.35 6.78 -12.32
N PHE A 278 -19.89 5.60 -12.67
CA PHE A 278 -20.82 5.38 -13.79
C PHE A 278 -22.30 5.55 -13.43
N SER A 279 -22.65 5.96 -12.21
CA SER A 279 -24.06 6.02 -11.80
C SER A 279 -24.40 7.22 -10.90
N PRO A 280 -24.02 8.47 -11.26
CA PRO A 280 -24.33 9.63 -10.43
C PRO A 280 -25.83 9.90 -10.27
N SER A 281 -26.66 9.55 -11.26
CA SER A 281 -28.12 9.77 -11.22
C SER A 281 -28.81 8.96 -10.10
N THR A 282 -28.39 7.72 -9.88
CA THR A 282 -28.98 6.80 -8.88
C THR A 282 -28.19 6.74 -7.58
N GLU A 283 -26.87 6.86 -7.63
CA GLU A 283 -25.94 6.59 -6.52
C GLU A 283 -25.08 7.83 -6.17
N TRP A 284 -25.72 9.01 -6.13
CA TRP A 284 -25.06 10.30 -5.93
C TRP A 284 -24.09 10.38 -4.74
N ALA A 285 -24.48 9.82 -3.59
CA ALA A 285 -23.62 9.85 -2.40
C ALA A 285 -22.31 9.09 -2.65
N LYS A 286 -22.39 7.87 -3.20
CA LYS A 286 -21.21 7.05 -3.50
C LYS A 286 -20.37 7.66 -4.62
N PHE A 287 -21.01 8.23 -5.64
CA PHE A 287 -20.35 8.98 -6.71
C PHE A 287 -19.50 10.12 -6.13
N THR A 288 -20.10 11.02 -5.33
CA THR A 288 -19.38 12.17 -4.78
C THR A 288 -18.24 11.76 -3.84
N ARG A 289 -18.41 10.68 -3.04
CA ARG A 289 -17.33 10.14 -2.20
C ARG A 289 -16.10 9.76 -3.01
N MET A 290 -16.31 9.05 -4.12
CA MET A 290 -15.23 8.62 -4.99
C MET A 290 -14.54 9.79 -5.70
N VAL A 291 -15.31 10.77 -6.19
CA VAL A 291 -14.77 11.99 -6.79
C VAL A 291 -13.86 12.73 -5.81
N ILE A 292 -14.33 12.93 -4.58
CA ILE A 292 -13.57 13.62 -3.53
C ILE A 292 -12.32 12.82 -3.16
N PHE A 293 -12.45 11.51 -2.95
CA PHE A 293 -11.33 10.65 -2.60
C PHE A 293 -10.20 10.68 -3.63
N LEU A 294 -10.53 10.57 -4.92
CA LEU A 294 -9.54 10.58 -6.00
C LEU A 294 -8.83 11.94 -6.10
N LYS A 295 -9.53 13.06 -5.85
CA LYS A 295 -8.91 14.39 -5.78
C LYS A 295 -7.94 14.51 -4.61
N ILE A 296 -8.37 14.13 -3.40
CA ILE A 296 -7.50 14.14 -2.21
C ILE A 296 -6.27 13.28 -2.44
N ALA A 297 -6.45 12.06 -2.97
CA ALA A 297 -5.35 11.16 -3.24
C ALA A 297 -4.34 11.80 -4.20
N ARG A 298 -4.81 12.47 -5.25
CA ARG A 298 -3.94 13.04 -6.28
C ARG A 298 -3.13 14.19 -5.72
N ASP A 299 -3.80 15.12 -5.04
CA ASP A 299 -3.14 16.29 -4.46
C ASP A 299 -2.18 15.89 -3.35
N TYR A 300 -2.53 14.87 -2.54
CA TYR A 300 -1.61 14.31 -1.56
C TYR A 300 -0.37 13.69 -2.20
N ILE A 301 -0.53 12.86 -3.24
CA ILE A 301 0.61 12.27 -3.99
C ILE A 301 1.50 13.38 -4.58
N SER A 302 0.89 14.39 -5.20
CA SER A 302 1.62 15.51 -5.80
C SER A 302 2.37 16.32 -4.75
N ALA A 303 1.80 16.53 -3.56
CA ALA A 303 2.43 17.28 -2.48
C ALA A 303 3.59 16.52 -1.80
N GLN A 304 3.60 15.19 -1.87
CA GLN A 304 4.70 14.37 -1.34
C GLN A 304 5.89 14.26 -2.29
N ALA A 305 5.72 14.61 -3.57
CA ALA A 305 6.84 14.62 -4.50
C ALA A 305 7.85 15.71 -4.09
N PRO A 306 9.14 15.36 -3.88
CA PRO A 306 10.16 16.36 -3.63
C PRO A 306 10.24 17.34 -4.80
N SER A 307 10.50 18.61 -4.53
CA SER A 307 10.84 19.56 -5.59
C SER A 307 12.17 19.16 -6.23
N VAL A 308 12.39 19.60 -7.47
CA VAL A 308 13.59 19.25 -8.23
C VAL A 308 14.87 19.66 -7.48
N GLU A 309 14.82 20.76 -6.73
CA GLU A 309 15.93 21.26 -5.91
C GLU A 309 16.24 20.40 -4.68
N ASP A 310 15.23 19.68 -4.17
CA ASP A 310 15.33 18.82 -2.98
C ASP A 310 15.52 17.34 -3.34
N LEU A 311 15.61 17.01 -4.64
CA LEU A 311 15.91 15.66 -5.10
C LEU A 311 17.31 15.26 -4.62
N PRO A 312 17.48 14.04 -4.08
CA PRO A 312 18.81 13.50 -3.85
C PRO A 312 19.56 13.39 -5.17
N ASP A 313 20.88 13.57 -5.13
CA ASP A 313 21.80 13.47 -6.27
C ASP A 313 22.13 12.02 -6.68
N HIS A 314 21.44 11.05 -6.07
CA HIS A 314 21.67 9.63 -6.26
C HIS A 314 20.35 8.83 -6.20
N GLY A 315 20.36 7.64 -6.81
CA GLY A 315 19.22 6.72 -6.83
C GLY A 315 19.11 6.00 -8.17
N TYR A 316 18.14 5.09 -8.32
CA TYR A 316 18.01 4.27 -9.54
C TYR A 316 17.86 5.08 -10.83
N TYR A 317 17.14 6.20 -10.81
CA TYR A 317 17.00 7.09 -11.97
C TYR A 317 18.30 7.82 -12.31
N HIS A 318 19.05 8.27 -11.30
CA HIS A 318 20.38 8.89 -11.48
C HIS A 318 21.39 7.89 -12.04
N ASP A 319 21.40 6.66 -11.50
CA ASP A 319 22.25 5.58 -12.00
C ASP A 319 21.97 5.31 -13.49
N LEU A 320 20.69 5.26 -13.89
CA LEU A 320 20.30 5.06 -15.29
C LEU A 320 20.65 6.25 -16.18
N ALA A 321 20.42 7.48 -15.71
CA ALA A 321 20.67 8.70 -16.46
C ALA A 321 22.17 8.93 -16.73
N THR A 322 23.01 8.65 -15.73
CA THR A 322 24.47 8.85 -15.81
C THR A 322 25.22 7.66 -16.42
N PHE A 323 24.53 6.59 -16.77
CA PHE A 323 25.16 5.38 -17.27
C PHE A 323 25.81 5.60 -18.64
N THR A 324 27.11 5.32 -18.76
CA THR A 324 27.90 5.58 -19.98
C THR A 324 28.12 4.35 -20.86
N GLY A 325 27.57 3.18 -20.51
CA GLY A 325 27.71 1.97 -21.33
C GLY A 325 26.83 1.96 -22.58
N ASP A 326 27.07 1.01 -23.49
CA ASP A 326 26.30 0.86 -24.74
C ASP A 326 24.89 0.26 -24.47
N LEU A 327 24.00 1.14 -24.02
CA LEU A 327 22.63 0.84 -23.63
C LEU A 327 21.66 1.70 -24.45
N THR A 328 20.71 1.04 -25.12
CA THR A 328 19.54 1.66 -25.73
C THR A 328 18.32 1.30 -24.89
N ILE A 329 17.51 2.29 -24.54
CA ILE A 329 16.27 2.08 -23.80
C ILE A 329 15.12 1.93 -24.80
N SER A 330 14.54 0.73 -24.89
CA SER A 330 13.40 0.44 -25.78
C SER A 330 12.13 1.15 -25.33
N ALA A 331 11.77 1.01 -24.06
CA ALA A 331 10.61 1.63 -23.43
C ALA A 331 10.77 1.65 -21.91
N ILE A 332 10.07 2.60 -21.28
CA ILE A 332 9.99 2.72 -19.84
C ILE A 332 8.52 2.59 -19.43
N GLY A 333 8.24 1.55 -18.65
CA GLY A 333 6.97 1.38 -17.98
C GLY A 333 7.09 1.74 -16.51
N THR A 334 6.00 2.20 -15.90
CA THR A 334 5.96 2.44 -14.45
C THR A 334 4.61 2.13 -13.85
N ALA A 335 4.63 1.65 -12.61
CA ALA A 335 3.48 1.54 -11.71
C ALA A 335 3.33 2.76 -10.79
N ASN A 336 4.27 3.71 -10.84
CA ASN A 336 4.28 4.91 -10.02
C ASN A 336 3.42 6.01 -10.65
N TYR A 337 2.82 6.83 -9.79
CA TYR A 337 1.93 7.92 -10.21
C TYR A 337 2.69 9.20 -10.54
N ASN A 338 3.86 9.39 -9.93
CA ASN A 338 4.73 10.54 -10.17
C ASN A 338 5.68 10.27 -11.34
N SER A 339 6.18 11.35 -11.92
CA SER A 339 7.11 11.31 -13.06
C SER A 339 8.52 11.73 -12.64
N LEU A 340 8.95 11.35 -11.42
CA LEU A 340 10.28 11.68 -10.87
C LEU A 340 11.42 11.31 -11.83
N LEU A 341 11.29 10.15 -12.50
CA LEU A 341 12.25 9.73 -13.52
C LEU A 341 12.38 10.77 -14.65
N ALA A 342 11.26 11.33 -15.13
CA ALA A 342 11.29 12.36 -16.16
C ALA A 342 11.94 13.66 -15.65
N GLU A 343 11.70 14.01 -14.39
CA GLU A 343 12.29 15.21 -13.76
C GLU A 343 13.81 15.08 -13.62
N VAL A 344 14.31 13.93 -13.17
CA VAL A 344 15.75 13.64 -13.07
C VAL A 344 16.43 13.76 -14.43
N PHE A 345 15.88 13.12 -15.48
CA PHE A 345 16.45 13.18 -16.82
C PHE A 345 16.40 14.60 -17.41
N ARG A 346 15.30 15.33 -17.19
CA ARG A 346 15.17 16.74 -17.61
C ARG A 346 16.20 17.62 -16.90
N GLY A 347 16.41 17.43 -15.59
CA GLY A 347 17.41 18.15 -14.80
C GLY A 347 18.84 17.93 -15.28
N MET A 348 19.13 16.75 -15.82
CA MET A 348 20.43 16.41 -16.42
C MET A 348 20.54 16.73 -17.92
N ASN A 349 19.48 17.27 -18.53
CA ASN A 349 19.39 17.55 -19.97
C ASN A 349 19.63 16.31 -20.84
N ILE A 350 19.07 15.18 -20.43
CA ILE A 350 19.15 13.89 -21.13
C ILE A 350 17.77 13.57 -21.71
N GLU A 351 17.73 13.25 -23.00
CA GLU A 351 16.49 12.80 -23.64
C GLU A 351 16.08 11.42 -23.13
N LEU A 352 14.81 11.30 -22.80
CA LEU A 352 14.21 10.07 -22.29
C LEU A 352 13.12 9.60 -23.25
N PRO A 353 13.03 8.29 -23.55
CA PRO A 353 11.85 7.75 -24.22
C PRO A 353 10.57 8.02 -23.39
N GLN A 354 9.42 7.95 -24.07
CA GLN A 354 8.13 8.14 -23.42
C GLN A 354 7.94 7.15 -22.25
N ILE A 355 7.58 7.69 -21.08
CA ILE A 355 7.21 6.89 -19.90
C ILE A 355 5.75 6.47 -20.02
N ILE A 356 5.50 5.17 -19.85
CA ILE A 356 4.16 4.58 -19.91
C ILE A 356 3.69 4.22 -18.49
N HIS A 357 2.73 5.00 -17.98
CA HIS A 357 2.12 4.78 -16.67
C HIS A 357 0.97 3.77 -16.75
N LEU A 358 1.16 2.57 -16.18
CA LEU A 358 0.16 1.50 -16.19
C LEU A 358 -0.93 1.68 -15.11
N ASN A 359 -0.62 2.42 -14.05
CA ASN A 359 -1.55 2.74 -12.95
C ASN A 359 -2.20 4.12 -13.09
N GLY A 360 -1.92 4.82 -14.18
CA GLY A 360 -2.21 6.25 -14.31
C GLY A 360 -1.13 7.12 -13.65
N SER A 361 -1.29 8.44 -13.75
CA SER A 361 -0.36 9.43 -13.22
C SER A 361 -1.10 10.59 -12.55
N VAL A 362 -0.37 11.44 -11.82
CA VAL A 362 -0.91 12.69 -11.24
C VAL A 362 -1.38 13.71 -12.29
N HIS A 363 -1.05 13.48 -13.57
CA HIS A 363 -1.48 14.25 -14.72
C HIS A 363 -2.62 13.59 -15.49
N ASP A 364 -3.02 12.36 -15.14
CA ASP A 364 -4.10 11.66 -15.82
C ASP A 364 -5.46 11.94 -15.18
N TYR A 365 -6.46 12.22 -16.01
CA TYR A 365 -7.83 12.48 -15.62
C TYR A 365 -8.79 11.58 -16.40
N TYR A 366 -9.75 11.02 -15.68
CA TYR A 366 -10.79 10.16 -16.21
C TYR A 366 -12.12 10.89 -16.30
N ASN A 367 -12.73 10.83 -17.48
CA ASN A 367 -14.10 11.23 -17.72
C ASN A 367 -15.01 10.00 -17.59
N PRO A 368 -15.77 9.83 -16.50
CA PRO A 368 -16.60 8.65 -16.30
C PRO A 368 -17.83 8.61 -17.21
N TYR A 369 -18.25 9.74 -17.78
CA TYR A 369 -19.37 9.79 -18.72
C TYR A 369 -18.96 9.32 -20.12
N LYS A 370 -17.80 9.75 -20.60
CA LYS A 370 -17.26 9.35 -21.91
C LYS A 370 -16.43 8.07 -21.85
N ASN A 371 -16.09 7.62 -20.64
CA ASN A 371 -15.16 6.52 -20.41
C ASN A 371 -13.81 6.74 -21.11
N ALA A 372 -13.23 7.93 -20.90
CA ALA A 372 -12.01 8.37 -21.57
C ALA A 372 -10.98 8.87 -20.55
N VAL A 373 -9.71 8.59 -20.80
CA VAL A 373 -8.59 9.14 -20.03
C VAL A 373 -7.88 10.19 -20.87
N ILE A 374 -7.61 11.35 -20.28
CA ILE A 374 -6.82 12.44 -20.84
C ILE A 374 -5.63 12.71 -19.93
N THR A 375 -4.52 13.19 -20.49
CA THR A 375 -3.33 13.59 -19.73
C THR A 375 -3.16 15.09 -19.86
N CYS A 376 -3.07 15.80 -18.74
CA CYS A 376 -2.94 17.25 -18.65
C CYS A 376 -1.84 17.61 -17.65
N GLU A 377 -0.81 18.32 -18.12
CA GLU A 377 0.28 18.82 -17.27
C GLU A 377 -0.26 19.78 -16.20
N ASN A 378 -1.07 20.76 -16.63
CA ASN A 378 -1.74 21.70 -15.74
C ASN A 378 -3.18 21.21 -15.44
N PRO A 379 -3.56 21.03 -14.15
CA PRO A 379 -4.94 20.70 -13.75
C PRO A 379 -6.00 21.69 -14.25
N ASP A 380 -5.64 22.96 -14.44
CA ASP A 380 -6.57 23.99 -14.90
C ASP A 380 -6.98 23.81 -16.37
N ASP A 381 -6.20 23.05 -17.15
CA ASP A 381 -6.49 22.77 -18.56
C ASP A 381 -7.55 21.66 -18.73
N VAL A 382 -7.94 20.99 -17.64
CA VAL A 382 -8.96 19.95 -17.67
C VAL A 382 -10.33 20.56 -17.97
N ASP A 383 -11.02 20.03 -18.98
CA ASP A 383 -12.36 20.48 -19.37
C ASP A 383 -13.34 20.43 -18.19
N GLN A 384 -13.82 21.61 -17.79
CA GLN A 384 -14.74 21.76 -16.66
C GLN A 384 -16.21 21.63 -17.03
N SER A 385 -16.55 21.46 -18.31
CA SER A 385 -17.94 21.24 -18.76
C SER A 385 -18.51 19.90 -18.31
N GLN A 386 -17.62 18.95 -17.98
CA GLN A 386 -17.95 17.65 -17.43
C GLN A 386 -17.09 17.36 -16.20
N ILE A 387 -17.58 16.49 -15.31
CA ILE A 387 -16.80 16.04 -14.16
C ILE A 387 -15.70 15.11 -14.67
N HIS A 388 -14.46 15.50 -14.42
CA HIS A 388 -13.27 14.66 -14.55
C HIS A 388 -12.73 14.34 -13.15
N VAL A 389 -12.27 13.12 -12.96
CA VAL A 389 -11.65 12.67 -11.71
C VAL A 389 -10.20 12.26 -11.97
N PRO A 390 -9.26 12.43 -11.04
CA PRO A 390 -7.92 11.90 -11.21
C PRO A 390 -7.95 10.39 -11.49
N PHE A 391 -7.13 9.95 -12.44
CA PHE A 391 -7.04 8.56 -12.84
C PHE A 391 -5.80 7.92 -12.21
N MET A 392 -6.00 7.34 -11.02
CA MET A 392 -4.94 6.68 -10.26
C MET A 392 -5.49 5.35 -9.74
N LEU A 393 -5.02 4.26 -10.32
CA LEU A 393 -5.44 2.92 -9.98
C LEU A 393 -4.44 2.29 -9.01
N THR A 394 -4.94 1.76 -7.90
CA THR A 394 -4.14 0.95 -6.98
C THR A 394 -3.77 -0.40 -7.57
N GLN A 395 -2.93 -1.15 -6.84
CA GLN A 395 -2.91 -2.61 -6.98
C GLN A 395 -4.35 -3.08 -6.81
N SER A 396 -4.90 -3.76 -7.81
CA SER A 396 -6.29 -4.20 -7.84
C SER A 396 -6.37 -5.41 -8.77
N GLY A 397 -6.91 -6.51 -8.24
CA GLY A 397 -7.11 -7.74 -9.00
C GLY A 397 -8.07 -7.56 -10.19
N LEU A 398 -8.86 -6.47 -10.18
CA LEU A 398 -9.78 -6.07 -11.23
C LEU A 398 -9.54 -4.59 -11.58
N LYS A 399 -8.32 -4.24 -12.04
CA LYS A 399 -8.11 -2.90 -12.64
C LYS A 399 -9.14 -2.73 -13.75
N PRO A 400 -10.00 -1.72 -13.65
CA PRO A 400 -11.00 -1.54 -14.68
C PRO A 400 -10.22 -0.92 -15.84
N LEU A 401 -9.87 -1.74 -16.85
CA LEU A 401 -9.36 -1.30 -18.15
C LEU A 401 -10.51 -0.60 -18.88
N THR A 402 -11.03 0.45 -18.26
CA THR A 402 -12.29 1.07 -18.63
C THR A 402 -12.15 1.76 -19.97
N SER A 403 -11.03 2.42 -20.21
CA SER A 403 -10.77 3.16 -21.43
C SER A 403 -9.85 2.44 -22.39
N VAL A 404 -10.10 2.63 -23.69
CA VAL A 404 -9.21 2.21 -24.79
C VAL A 404 -7.81 2.82 -24.63
N THR A 405 -7.70 4.03 -24.06
CA THR A 405 -6.42 4.68 -23.78
C THR A 405 -5.54 3.81 -22.88
N MET A 406 -6.10 3.23 -21.81
CA MET A 406 -5.34 2.34 -20.93
C MET A 406 -4.98 1.03 -21.61
N SER A 407 -5.88 0.42 -22.37
CA SER A 407 -5.56 -0.78 -23.15
C SER A 407 -4.40 -0.53 -24.10
N ARG A 408 -4.36 0.63 -24.77
CA ARG A 408 -3.25 1.02 -25.65
C ARG A 408 -1.94 1.15 -24.89
N ARG A 409 -1.91 1.74 -23.70
CA ARG A 409 -0.69 1.82 -22.88
C ARG A 409 -0.11 0.44 -22.59
N TYR A 410 -0.96 -0.51 -22.20
CA TYR A 410 -0.54 -1.89 -21.94
C TYR A 410 0.01 -2.58 -23.20
N VAL A 411 -0.72 -2.48 -24.33
CA VAL A 411 -0.30 -3.09 -25.60
C VAL A 411 1.00 -2.46 -26.11
N SER A 412 1.10 -1.12 -26.14
CA SER A 412 2.31 -0.44 -26.60
C SER A 412 3.54 -0.78 -25.77
N LEU A 413 3.39 -0.90 -24.44
CA LEU A 413 4.50 -1.32 -23.58
C LEU A 413 4.88 -2.78 -23.82
N PHE A 414 3.89 -3.66 -23.96
CA PHE A 414 4.12 -5.07 -24.29
C PHE A 414 4.88 -5.23 -25.61
N ASP A 415 4.42 -4.58 -26.67
CA ASP A 415 5.05 -4.65 -28.00
C ASP A 415 6.49 -4.15 -27.94
N ALA A 416 6.76 -3.03 -27.24
CA ALA A 416 8.11 -2.51 -27.10
C ALA A 416 9.03 -3.46 -26.31
N TYR A 417 8.53 -4.09 -25.24
CA TYR A 417 9.29 -5.10 -24.50
C TYR A 417 9.50 -6.39 -25.29
N ALA A 418 8.55 -6.79 -26.14
CA ALA A 418 8.68 -7.95 -27.00
C ALA A 418 9.80 -7.78 -28.05
N GLU A 419 10.22 -6.56 -28.36
CA GLU A 419 11.35 -6.26 -29.25
C GLU A 419 12.67 -5.99 -28.50
N SER A 420 12.66 -6.01 -27.16
CA SER A 420 13.84 -5.78 -26.33
C SER A 420 14.67 -7.07 -26.10
N ASP A 421 15.96 -6.93 -25.86
CA ASP A 421 16.86 -8.05 -25.53
C ASP A 421 16.51 -8.64 -24.16
N ALA A 422 16.19 -7.77 -23.20
CA ALA A 422 15.75 -8.13 -21.86
C ALA A 422 14.96 -6.98 -21.22
N ILE A 423 14.20 -7.33 -20.19
CA ILE A 423 13.40 -6.39 -19.41
C ILE A 423 13.96 -6.35 -18.00
N VAL A 424 14.30 -5.16 -17.53
CA VAL A 424 14.83 -4.90 -16.19
C VAL A 424 13.75 -4.27 -15.33
N VAL A 425 13.50 -4.87 -14.17
CA VAL A 425 12.45 -4.44 -13.24
C VAL A 425 13.08 -4.00 -11.94
N VAL A 426 12.75 -2.78 -11.51
CA VAL A 426 13.33 -2.17 -10.31
C VAL A 426 12.21 -1.75 -9.35
N GLY A 427 12.27 -2.21 -8.11
CA GLY A 427 11.35 -1.76 -7.06
C GLY A 427 9.88 -2.19 -7.23
N PHE A 428 9.60 -3.18 -8.08
CA PHE A 428 8.24 -3.71 -8.28
C PHE A 428 8.07 -5.09 -7.62
N GLY A 429 7.03 -5.23 -6.79
CA GLY A 429 6.86 -6.38 -5.91
C GLY A 429 6.18 -7.62 -6.52
N PHE A 430 5.58 -7.52 -7.71
CA PHE A 430 4.77 -8.59 -8.33
C PHE A 430 3.74 -9.20 -7.38
N ASN A 431 2.98 -8.33 -6.69
CA ASN A 431 1.94 -8.77 -5.75
C ASN A 431 0.80 -9.47 -6.50
N LYS A 432 0.03 -10.33 -5.80
CA LYS A 432 -1.08 -11.08 -6.40
C LYS A 432 -2.14 -10.15 -7.03
N ASP A 433 -2.35 -8.99 -6.43
CA ASP A 433 -3.32 -7.98 -6.86
C ASP A 433 -2.86 -7.17 -8.09
N ASP A 434 -1.61 -7.34 -8.54
CA ASP A 434 -1.13 -6.78 -9.81
C ASP A 434 -1.29 -7.77 -10.98
N SER A 435 -2.32 -8.61 -10.95
CA SER A 435 -2.54 -9.73 -11.87
C SER A 435 -2.40 -9.34 -13.36
N HIS A 436 -2.87 -8.16 -13.75
CA HIS A 436 -2.75 -7.65 -15.13
C HIS A 436 -1.31 -7.32 -15.53
N ILE A 437 -0.54 -6.66 -14.65
CA ILE A 437 0.88 -6.35 -14.89
C ILE A 437 1.68 -7.65 -14.86
N ASN A 438 1.44 -8.52 -13.87
CA ASN A 438 2.06 -9.83 -13.77
C ASN A 438 1.78 -10.69 -15.02
N GLY A 439 0.57 -10.60 -15.57
CA GLY A 439 0.16 -11.26 -16.80
C GLY A 439 0.98 -10.79 -18.02
N LEU A 440 1.18 -9.47 -18.16
CA LEU A 440 2.04 -8.88 -19.20
C LEU A 440 3.47 -9.45 -19.13
N PHE A 441 4.07 -9.49 -17.94
CA PHE A 441 5.42 -10.03 -17.78
C PHE A 441 5.50 -11.54 -18.01
N ARG A 442 4.51 -12.31 -17.53
CA ARG A 442 4.46 -13.75 -17.80
C ARG A 442 4.38 -14.03 -19.30
N GLU A 443 3.53 -13.29 -20.02
CA GLU A 443 3.38 -13.44 -21.48
C GLU A 443 4.70 -13.15 -22.21
N LEU A 444 5.43 -12.10 -21.81
CA LEU A 444 6.73 -11.77 -22.37
C LEU A 444 7.78 -12.87 -22.13
N VAL A 445 7.77 -13.49 -20.96
CA VAL A 445 8.74 -14.56 -20.63
C VAL A 445 8.38 -15.87 -21.34
N GLU A 446 7.14 -16.35 -21.21
CA GLU A 446 6.77 -17.69 -21.65
C GLU A 446 6.50 -17.78 -23.16
N ASN A 447 5.91 -16.74 -23.75
CA ASN A 447 5.47 -16.76 -25.15
C ASN A 447 6.37 -15.93 -26.08
N GLN A 448 7.03 -14.89 -25.55
CA GLN A 448 7.99 -14.08 -26.33
C GLN A 448 9.46 -14.42 -26.03
N GLY A 449 9.73 -15.32 -25.07
CA GLY A 449 11.08 -15.77 -24.72
C GLY A 449 11.97 -14.67 -24.15
N ARG A 450 11.39 -13.59 -23.62
CA ARG A 450 12.14 -12.43 -23.12
C ARG A 450 12.74 -12.72 -21.76
N LYS A 451 14.00 -12.30 -21.58
CA LYS A 451 14.66 -12.36 -20.27
C LYS A 451 14.07 -11.31 -19.34
N LEU A 452 13.82 -11.69 -18.10
CA LEU A 452 13.34 -10.81 -17.04
C LEU A 452 14.38 -10.74 -15.93
N ILE A 453 14.90 -9.54 -15.68
CA ILE A 453 15.90 -9.27 -14.66
C ILE A 453 15.26 -8.42 -13.56
N LEU A 454 15.16 -8.98 -12.36
CA LEU A 454 14.65 -8.26 -11.19
C LEU A 454 15.81 -7.72 -10.35
N ILE A 455 15.82 -6.41 -10.15
CA ILE A 455 16.64 -5.77 -9.12
C ILE A 455 15.88 -5.81 -7.81
N SER A 456 16.45 -6.51 -6.83
CA SER A 456 15.84 -6.74 -5.53
C SER A 456 16.78 -6.33 -4.41
N ARG A 457 16.31 -6.42 -3.16
CA ARG A 457 17.10 -6.04 -2.00
C ARG A 457 17.91 -7.23 -1.49
N SER A 458 19.14 -6.98 -1.07
CA SER A 458 20.02 -8.01 -0.50
C SER A 458 19.46 -8.62 0.78
N VAL A 459 18.64 -7.86 1.52
CA VAL A 459 17.96 -8.29 2.75
C VAL A 459 16.77 -9.23 2.51
N ASP A 460 16.30 -9.37 1.26
CA ASP A 460 15.08 -10.13 0.95
C ASP A 460 15.31 -11.65 0.76
N GLY A 461 16.47 -12.16 1.19
CA GLY A 461 16.85 -13.58 1.15
C GLY A 461 17.90 -13.89 0.07
N THR A 462 18.24 -15.16 -0.10
CA THR A 462 19.25 -15.57 -1.09
C THR A 462 18.74 -15.39 -2.53
N VAL A 463 19.65 -15.24 -3.50
CA VAL A 463 19.31 -15.11 -4.94
C VAL A 463 18.33 -16.20 -5.40
N GLU A 464 18.57 -17.46 -5.02
CA GLU A 464 17.72 -18.59 -5.40
C GLU A 464 16.34 -18.55 -4.75
N GLU A 465 16.24 -18.17 -3.48
CA GLU A 465 14.95 -18.00 -2.81
C GLU A 465 14.13 -16.90 -3.45
N GLN A 466 14.78 -15.77 -3.76
CA GLN A 466 14.15 -14.63 -4.41
C GLN A 466 13.71 -14.97 -5.84
N LYS A 467 14.54 -15.68 -6.61
CA LYS A 467 14.21 -16.16 -7.96
C LYS A 467 13.04 -17.14 -7.94
N ARG A 468 13.02 -18.09 -7.00
CA ARG A 468 11.89 -19.00 -6.78
C ARG A 468 10.61 -18.23 -6.43
N ARG A 469 10.70 -17.21 -5.56
CA ARG A 469 9.58 -16.35 -5.18
C ARG A 469 9.04 -15.56 -6.37
N LEU A 470 9.91 -14.96 -7.18
CA LEU A 470 9.55 -14.25 -8.42
C LEU A 470 8.79 -15.17 -9.38
N ARG A 471 9.34 -16.35 -9.66
CA ARG A 471 8.70 -17.35 -10.52
C ARG A 471 7.31 -17.72 -10.03
N ASN A 472 7.16 -17.98 -8.73
CA ASN A 472 5.88 -18.34 -8.13
C ASN A 472 4.86 -17.19 -8.18
N LYS A 473 5.30 -15.94 -7.94
CA LYS A 473 4.46 -14.74 -8.04
C LYS A 473 3.92 -14.52 -9.45
N LEU A 474 4.78 -14.67 -10.46
CA LEU A 474 4.40 -14.55 -11.88
C LEU A 474 3.68 -15.80 -12.42
N ARG A 475 3.75 -16.93 -11.70
CA ARG A 475 3.24 -18.24 -12.11
C ARG A 475 3.90 -18.76 -13.39
N ILE A 476 5.21 -18.54 -13.50
CA ILE A 476 6.01 -18.98 -14.64
C ILE A 476 6.37 -20.46 -14.49
N SER A 477 6.26 -21.22 -15.57
CA SER A 477 6.66 -22.62 -15.65
C SER A 477 8.16 -22.78 -15.39
N HIS A 478 8.53 -23.88 -14.73
CA HIS A 478 9.93 -24.24 -14.50
C HIS A 478 10.78 -24.30 -15.78
N ALA A 479 10.17 -24.59 -16.94
CA ALA A 479 10.85 -24.62 -18.23
C ALA A 479 11.51 -23.27 -18.59
N PHE A 480 10.92 -22.15 -18.16
CA PHE A 480 11.40 -20.79 -18.45
C PHE A 480 12.23 -20.19 -17.32
N ASN A 481 12.61 -20.98 -16.30
CA ASN A 481 13.40 -20.49 -15.17
C ASN A 481 14.78 -19.92 -15.56
N HIS A 482 15.31 -20.33 -16.71
CA HIS A 482 16.57 -19.84 -17.28
C HIS A 482 16.46 -18.40 -17.83
N LEU A 483 15.23 -17.90 -18.08
CA LEU A 483 14.96 -16.52 -18.51
C LEU A 483 14.80 -15.55 -17.35
N LEU A 484 14.80 -16.04 -16.11
CA LEU A 484 14.66 -15.22 -14.91
C LEU A 484 16.02 -14.98 -14.26
N THR A 485 16.35 -13.73 -13.99
CA THR A 485 17.55 -13.31 -13.25
C THR A 485 17.13 -12.43 -12.09
N VAL A 486 17.79 -12.58 -10.94
CA VAL A 486 17.60 -11.73 -9.77
C VAL A 486 18.96 -11.19 -9.35
N ILE A 487 19.04 -9.88 -9.15
CA ILE A 487 20.26 -9.17 -8.73
C ILE A 487 19.92 -8.47 -7.40
N PRO A 488 20.27 -9.07 -6.25
CA PRO A 488 20.06 -8.45 -4.94
C PRO A 488 21.13 -7.39 -4.68
N VAL A 489 20.69 -6.17 -4.38
CA VAL A 489 21.56 -5.02 -4.14
C VAL A 489 21.32 -4.43 -2.75
N ASP A 490 22.32 -3.73 -2.24
CA ASP A 490 22.19 -2.94 -1.02
C ASP A 490 21.21 -1.77 -1.21
N ASP A 491 20.37 -1.53 -0.21
CA ASP A 491 19.25 -0.58 -0.31
C ASP A 491 19.71 0.89 -0.44
N HIS A 492 20.91 1.22 0.06
CA HIS A 492 21.44 2.58 0.04
C HIS A 492 22.36 2.83 -1.15
N THR A 493 23.29 1.89 -1.38
CA THR A 493 24.34 2.02 -2.39
C THR A 493 23.94 1.47 -3.75
N ARG A 494 22.93 0.59 -3.79
CA ARG A 494 22.47 -0.13 -5.01
C ARG A 494 23.58 -0.96 -5.66
N LEU A 495 24.55 -1.38 -4.85
CA LEU A 495 25.68 -2.21 -5.24
C LEU A 495 25.44 -3.67 -4.83
N GLN A 496 26.04 -4.60 -5.58
CA GLN A 496 26.28 -5.98 -5.17
C GLN A 496 27.76 -6.29 -5.40
N ASP A 497 28.44 -6.78 -4.36
CA ASP A 497 29.89 -7.09 -4.42
C ASP A 497 30.76 -5.95 -4.98
N GLY A 498 30.35 -4.70 -4.72
CA GLY A 498 31.05 -3.49 -5.16
C GLY A 498 30.73 -3.02 -6.59
N GLN A 499 29.88 -3.73 -7.33
CA GLN A 499 29.43 -3.37 -8.67
C GLN A 499 28.01 -2.81 -8.67
N LEU A 500 27.74 -1.84 -9.55
CA LEU A 500 26.42 -1.23 -9.66
C LEU A 500 25.44 -2.18 -10.36
N TRP A 501 24.17 -2.14 -9.93
CA TRP A 501 23.12 -2.99 -10.50
C TRP A 501 23.05 -2.97 -12.04
N LEU A 502 23.27 -1.80 -12.66
CA LEU A 502 23.25 -1.64 -14.12
C LEU A 502 24.42 -2.36 -14.81
N GLU A 503 25.60 -2.36 -14.19
CA GLU A 503 26.77 -3.08 -14.68
C GLU A 503 26.54 -4.59 -14.62
N LEU A 504 25.96 -5.06 -13.52
CA LEU A 504 25.60 -6.47 -13.30
C LEU A 504 24.54 -6.95 -14.29
N VAL A 505 23.56 -6.10 -14.62
CA VAL A 505 22.57 -6.38 -15.67
C VAL A 505 23.28 -6.67 -16.99
N LEU A 506 24.20 -5.81 -17.43
CA LEU A 506 24.91 -5.99 -18.69
C LEU A 506 25.84 -7.21 -18.66
N ALA A 507 26.53 -7.44 -17.55
CA ALA A 507 27.35 -8.64 -17.36
C ALA A 507 26.51 -9.91 -17.53
N SER A 508 25.33 -9.97 -16.90
CA SER A 508 24.43 -11.13 -16.97
C SER A 508 23.90 -11.42 -18.38
N LEU A 509 23.91 -10.42 -19.26
CA LEU A 509 23.51 -10.57 -20.66
C LEU A 509 24.68 -10.92 -21.59
N ASN A 510 25.91 -10.60 -21.20
CA ASN A 510 27.15 -10.89 -21.96
C ASN A 510 27.78 -12.26 -21.60
N GLU A 511 27.43 -12.87 -20.47
CA GLU A 511 27.91 -14.21 -20.06
C GLU A 511 27.27 -15.38 -20.84
N GLN A 512 26.61 -15.08 -21.97
CA GLN A 512 26.00 -16.04 -22.89
C GLN A 512 26.43 -15.72 -24.32
#